data_AF-A0A2P4RAK3-F1
#
_entry.id   AF-A0A2P4RAK3-F1
#
_cell.length_a   1.000
_cell.length_b   1.000
_cell.length_c   1.000
_cell.angle_alpha   90.00
_cell.angle_beta   90.00
_cell.angle_gamma   90.00
#
_symmetry.space_group_name_H-M   'P 1'
#
loop_
_entity.id
_entity.type
_entity.pdbx_description
1 polymer ?
#
loop_
_entity_poly.entity_id
_entity_poly.type
_entity_poly.pdbx_seq_one_letter_code
_entity_poly.pdbx_strand_id
1 'polypeptide(L)'
;MRFTRYLRYYPIDFTSRREAAFARKQARERARYPLFPEHIAESQRTVADEIALRQRRSDSLELRMRALQAKHWRKGRSMYFAQPAAVRAHIQEAWRAWRGPTTPNNFIYVVEQQTGEGERRRAAIRERDAAFRASLVDTQLTLA
;
A
#
# COMPACT_ATOMS: atom_id res chain seq x y z
N MET A 1 -17.77 -7.40 -15.08
CA MET A 1 -17.45 -6.26 -14.18
C MET A 1 -16.20 -5.58 -14.70
N ARG A 2 -16.16 -4.24 -14.71
CA ARG A 2 -15.05 -3.43 -15.25
C ARG A 2 -13.88 -3.40 -14.27
N PHE A 3 -12.71 -3.89 -14.65
CA PHE A 3 -11.49 -3.81 -13.84
C PHE A 3 -10.29 -3.46 -14.71
N THR A 4 -9.39 -2.64 -14.18
CA THR A 4 -8.14 -2.30 -14.87
C THR A 4 -7.26 -3.55 -14.86
N ARG A 5 -6.75 -3.92 -16.03
CA ARG A 5 -5.83 -5.05 -16.16
C ARG A 5 -4.57 -4.76 -15.35
N TYR A 6 -4.15 -5.73 -14.53
CA TYR A 6 -2.88 -5.65 -13.83
C TYR A 6 -1.74 -5.76 -14.85
N LEU A 7 -0.85 -4.76 -14.88
CA LEU A 7 0.24 -4.70 -15.85
C LEU A 7 1.27 -5.80 -15.61
N ARG A 8 1.97 -6.19 -16.68
CA ARG A 8 3.07 -7.14 -16.56
C ARG A 8 4.22 -6.49 -15.78
N TYR A 9 4.70 -7.19 -14.77
CA TYR A 9 5.88 -6.81 -14.02
C TYR A 9 7.14 -7.13 -14.82
N TYR A 10 8.08 -6.21 -14.81
CA TYR A 10 9.41 -6.34 -15.40
C TYR A 10 10.47 -6.02 -14.35
N PRO A 11 11.67 -6.63 -14.44
CA PRO A 11 12.81 -6.25 -13.62
C PRO A 11 13.12 -4.76 -13.72
N ILE A 12 13.73 -4.23 -12.67
CA ILE A 12 14.17 -2.84 -12.62
C ILE A 12 15.21 -2.62 -13.71
N ASP A 13 14.88 -1.73 -14.63
CA ASP A 13 15.86 -1.12 -15.51
C ASP A 13 16.71 -0.10 -14.72
N PHE A 14 17.98 -0.43 -14.50
CA PHE A 14 18.92 0.43 -13.78
C PHE A 14 19.78 1.20 -14.78
N THR A 15 19.25 2.36 -15.19
CA THR A 15 19.87 3.18 -16.22
C THR A 15 21.16 3.85 -15.74
N SER A 16 22.01 4.28 -16.70
CA SER A 16 23.23 5.06 -16.43
C SER A 16 22.99 6.30 -15.57
N ARG A 17 21.82 6.96 -15.74
CA ARG A 17 21.39 8.09 -14.89
C ARG A 17 21.24 7.68 -13.42
N ARG A 18 20.73 6.47 -13.15
CA ARG A 18 20.55 5.93 -11.79
C ARG A 18 21.90 5.52 -11.18
N GLU A 19 22.80 4.95 -11.96
CA GLU A 19 24.18 4.66 -11.54
C GLU A 19 24.91 5.93 -11.11
N ALA A 20 24.88 6.97 -11.96
CA ALA A 20 25.50 8.25 -11.63
C ALA A 20 24.87 8.90 -10.38
N ALA A 21 23.55 8.75 -10.19
CA ALA A 21 22.88 9.23 -8.98
C ALA A 21 23.32 8.46 -7.72
N PHE A 22 23.54 7.16 -7.83
CA PHE A 22 24.05 6.33 -6.75
C PHE A 22 25.50 6.69 -6.40
N ALA A 23 26.37 6.88 -7.40
CA ALA A 23 27.74 7.35 -7.19
C ALA A 23 27.78 8.72 -6.48
N ARG A 24 26.93 9.67 -6.91
CA ARG A 24 26.80 10.98 -6.23
C ARG A 24 26.31 10.84 -4.79
N LYS A 25 25.39 9.91 -4.51
CA LYS A 25 24.94 9.61 -3.14
C LYS A 25 26.12 9.11 -2.29
N GLN A 26 26.89 8.15 -2.80
CA GLN A 26 28.04 7.61 -2.08
C GLN A 26 29.12 8.69 -1.81
N ALA A 27 29.40 9.55 -2.79
CA ALA A 27 30.34 10.65 -2.62
C ALA A 27 29.89 11.63 -1.53
N ARG A 28 28.59 11.98 -1.49
CA ARG A 28 28.02 12.83 -0.42
C ARG A 28 28.10 12.17 0.95
N GLU A 29 27.89 10.86 1.02
CA GLU A 29 27.99 10.11 2.28
C GLU A 29 29.42 10.09 2.82
N ARG A 30 30.43 9.89 1.96
CA ARG A 30 31.84 9.99 2.36
C ARG A 30 32.22 11.39 2.81
N ALA A 31 31.83 12.41 2.04
CA ALA A 31 32.11 13.82 2.36
C ALA A 31 31.48 14.28 3.68
N ARG A 32 30.39 13.64 4.12
CA ARG A 32 29.74 13.94 5.41
C ARG A 32 30.59 13.52 6.61
N TYR A 33 31.46 12.52 6.46
CA TYR A 33 32.30 11.98 7.52
C TYR A 33 33.78 12.05 7.12
N PRO A 34 34.36 13.27 7.08
CA PRO A 34 35.69 13.51 6.52
C PRO A 34 36.84 12.87 7.32
N LEU A 35 36.60 12.49 8.57
CA LEU A 35 37.58 11.77 9.40
C LEU A 35 37.65 10.27 9.09
N PHE A 36 36.62 9.72 8.43
CA PHE A 36 36.51 8.28 8.16
C PHE A 36 36.10 7.96 6.71
N PRO A 37 36.62 8.67 5.68
CA PRO A 37 36.12 8.51 4.32
C PRO A 37 36.33 7.09 3.77
N GLU A 38 37.48 6.48 4.11
CA GLU A 38 37.82 5.12 3.70
C GLU A 38 36.93 4.06 4.38
N HIS A 39 36.72 4.18 5.69
CA HIS A 39 35.82 3.28 6.42
C HIS A 39 34.38 3.37 5.89
N ILE A 40 33.92 4.58 5.52
CA ILE A 40 32.62 4.75 4.87
C ILE A 40 32.62 4.09 3.49
N ALA A 41 33.68 4.26 2.69
CA ALA A 41 33.81 3.62 1.38
C ALA A 41 33.77 2.08 1.46
N GLU A 42 34.47 1.49 2.43
CA GLU A 42 34.48 0.04 2.67
C GLU A 42 33.10 -0.51 3.04
N SER A 43 32.30 0.28 3.78
CA SER A 43 30.92 -0.08 4.14
C SER A 43 29.92 0.10 2.98
N GLN A 44 30.31 0.82 1.92
CA GLN A 44 29.43 1.14 0.81
C GLN A 44 29.27 -0.06 -0.12
N ARG A 45 28.01 -0.30 -0.50
CA ARG A 45 27.65 -1.37 -1.44
C ARG A 45 28.17 -1.07 -2.84
N THR A 46 28.53 -2.12 -3.56
CA THR A 46 28.80 -2.02 -5.00
C THR A 46 27.53 -1.66 -5.76
N VAL A 47 27.68 -1.20 -7.00
CA VAL A 47 26.53 -0.94 -7.89
C VAL A 47 25.71 -2.21 -8.11
N ALA A 48 26.37 -3.35 -8.33
CA ALA A 48 25.73 -4.63 -8.54
C ALA A 48 24.88 -5.06 -7.31
N ASP A 49 25.43 -4.90 -6.10
CA ASP A 49 24.72 -5.23 -4.86
C ASP A 49 23.50 -4.33 -4.64
N GLU A 50 23.62 -3.03 -4.96
CA GLU A 50 22.50 -2.10 -4.87
C GLU A 50 21.40 -2.45 -5.88
N ILE A 51 21.75 -2.81 -7.11
CA ILE A 51 20.79 -3.26 -8.13
C ILE A 51 20.07 -4.52 -7.64
N ALA A 52 20.83 -5.52 -7.17
CA ALA A 52 20.27 -6.78 -6.66
C ALA A 52 19.33 -6.53 -5.47
N LEU A 53 19.70 -5.65 -4.54
CA LEU A 53 18.86 -5.29 -3.40
C LEU A 53 17.56 -4.61 -3.84
N ARG A 54 17.64 -3.66 -4.78
CA ARG A 54 16.46 -2.99 -5.31
C ARG A 54 15.55 -3.95 -6.05
N GLN A 55 16.12 -4.86 -6.83
CA GLN A 55 15.36 -5.88 -7.54
C GLN A 55 14.59 -6.76 -6.55
N ARG A 56 15.26 -7.34 -5.55
CA ARG A 56 14.63 -8.16 -4.50
C ARG A 56 13.48 -7.43 -3.79
N ARG A 57 13.67 -6.14 -3.48
CA ARG A 57 12.62 -5.31 -2.85
C ARG A 57 11.42 -5.11 -3.79
N SER A 58 11.69 -4.89 -5.07
CA SER A 58 10.65 -4.72 -6.10
C SER A 58 9.87 -6.02 -6.31
N ASP A 59 10.54 -7.16 -6.41
CA ASP A 59 9.92 -8.48 -6.52
C ASP A 59 9.02 -8.77 -5.31
N SER A 60 9.53 -8.53 -4.10
CA SER A 60 8.77 -8.71 -2.86
C SER A 60 7.54 -7.80 -2.82
N LEU A 61 7.67 -6.54 -3.24
CA LEU A 61 6.55 -5.61 -3.31
C LEU A 61 5.51 -6.10 -4.32
N GLU A 62 5.92 -6.48 -5.52
CA GLU A 62 5.02 -6.97 -6.56
C GLU A 62 4.22 -8.19 -6.09
N LEU A 63 4.88 -9.18 -5.48
CA LEU A 63 4.21 -10.36 -4.91
C LEU A 63 3.18 -9.97 -3.84
N ARG A 64 3.55 -9.09 -2.90
CA ARG A 64 2.64 -8.62 -1.84
C ARG A 64 1.46 -7.87 -2.42
N MET A 65 1.68 -7.02 -3.42
CA MET A 65 0.62 -6.26 -4.07
C MET A 65 -0.35 -7.16 -4.83
N ARG A 66 0.15 -8.17 -5.56
CA ARG A 66 -0.71 -9.19 -6.21
C ARG A 66 -1.54 -9.96 -5.20
N ALA A 67 -0.92 -10.41 -4.11
CA ALA A 67 -1.62 -11.12 -3.05
C ALA A 67 -2.71 -10.25 -2.41
N LEU A 68 -2.42 -8.96 -2.17
CA LEU A 68 -3.38 -8.00 -1.64
C LEU A 68 -4.56 -7.78 -2.61
N GLN A 69 -4.28 -7.57 -3.91
CA GLN A 69 -5.32 -7.40 -4.92
C GLN A 69 -6.21 -8.63 -5.02
N ALA A 70 -5.63 -9.83 -5.00
CA ALA A 70 -6.39 -11.09 -5.02
C ALA A 70 -7.24 -11.26 -3.76
N LYS A 71 -6.69 -10.94 -2.57
CA LYS A 71 -7.43 -10.95 -1.30
C LYS A 71 -8.63 -10.00 -1.35
N HIS A 72 -8.41 -8.77 -1.80
CA HIS A 72 -9.48 -7.76 -1.92
C HIS A 72 -10.52 -8.17 -2.96
N TRP A 73 -10.10 -8.75 -4.09
CA TRP A 73 -11.05 -9.24 -5.08
C TRP A 73 -11.96 -10.33 -4.50
N ARG A 74 -11.38 -11.34 -3.84
CA ARG A 74 -12.17 -12.40 -3.19
C ARG A 74 -13.13 -11.83 -2.13
N LYS A 75 -12.66 -10.89 -1.30
CA LYS A 75 -13.49 -10.23 -0.29
C LYS A 75 -14.66 -9.47 -0.94
N GLY A 76 -14.37 -8.54 -1.85
CA GLY A 76 -15.40 -7.73 -2.50
C GLY A 76 -16.40 -8.57 -3.29
N ARG A 77 -15.91 -9.62 -3.98
CA ARG A 77 -16.77 -10.59 -4.67
C ARG A 77 -17.69 -11.32 -3.71
N SER A 78 -17.17 -11.84 -2.58
CA SER A 78 -17.99 -12.51 -1.56
C SER A 78 -19.07 -11.57 -1.02
N MET A 79 -18.72 -10.33 -0.67
CA MET A 79 -19.67 -9.34 -0.16
C MET A 79 -20.74 -9.00 -1.19
N TYR A 80 -20.35 -8.83 -2.46
CA TYR A 80 -21.27 -8.56 -3.56
C TYR A 80 -22.27 -9.72 -3.75
N PHE A 81 -21.80 -10.96 -3.78
CA PHE A 81 -22.66 -12.12 -4.02
C PHE A 81 -23.54 -12.50 -2.83
N ALA A 82 -23.22 -12.04 -1.62
CA ALA A 82 -24.10 -12.17 -0.45
C ALA A 82 -25.33 -11.25 -0.51
N GLN A 83 -25.37 -10.26 -1.40
CA GLN A 83 -26.49 -9.33 -1.51
C GLN A 83 -27.64 -9.85 -2.38
N PRO A 84 -28.90 -9.43 -2.11
CA PRO A 84 -30.03 -9.70 -2.98
C PRO A 84 -29.82 -9.19 -4.41
N ALA A 85 -30.54 -9.79 -5.37
CA ALA A 85 -30.38 -9.46 -6.79
C ALA A 85 -30.59 -7.97 -7.11
N ALA A 86 -31.58 -7.31 -6.48
CA ALA A 86 -31.84 -5.89 -6.66
C ALA A 86 -30.66 -5.01 -6.20
N VAL A 87 -30.11 -5.26 -5.00
CA VAL A 87 -28.95 -4.53 -4.47
C VAL A 87 -27.72 -4.75 -5.35
N ARG A 88 -27.52 -5.98 -5.85
CA ARG A 88 -26.45 -6.31 -6.80
C ARG A 88 -26.57 -5.54 -8.12
N ALA A 89 -27.77 -5.21 -8.57
CA ALA A 89 -27.99 -4.40 -9.77
C ALA A 89 -27.55 -2.94 -9.52
N HIS A 90 -27.95 -2.34 -8.39
CA HIS A 90 -27.50 -1.00 -7.99
C HIS A 90 -25.98 -0.91 -7.84
N ILE A 91 -25.35 -1.92 -7.22
CA ILE A 91 -23.88 -1.97 -7.13
C ILE A 91 -23.24 -2.02 -8.52
N GLN A 92 -23.79 -2.81 -9.47
CA GLN A 92 -23.25 -2.85 -10.82
C GLN A 92 -23.37 -1.51 -11.54
N GLU A 93 -24.51 -0.83 -11.39
CA GLU A 93 -24.73 0.50 -11.95
C GLU A 93 -23.74 1.52 -11.39
N ALA A 94 -23.61 1.58 -10.06
CA ALA A 94 -22.63 2.42 -9.38
C ALA A 94 -21.19 2.11 -9.84
N TRP A 95 -20.85 0.83 -10.02
CA TRP A 95 -19.53 0.43 -10.49
C TRP A 95 -19.26 0.79 -11.95
N ARG A 96 -20.29 0.77 -12.81
CA ARG A 96 -20.20 1.23 -14.20
C ARG A 96 -20.01 2.75 -14.27
N ALA A 97 -20.72 3.49 -13.42
CA ALA A 97 -20.62 4.95 -13.33
C ALA A 97 -19.36 5.46 -12.61
N TRP A 98 -18.65 4.59 -11.88
CA TRP A 98 -17.44 4.93 -11.12
C TRP A 98 -16.38 5.65 -11.98
N ARG A 99 -15.80 6.74 -11.48
CA ARG A 99 -14.78 7.53 -12.19
C ARG A 99 -13.35 7.33 -11.69
N GLY A 100 -13.19 6.65 -10.55
CA GLY A 100 -11.87 6.39 -9.97
C GLY A 100 -11.18 5.15 -10.56
N PRO A 101 -10.02 4.76 -10.01
CA PRO A 101 -9.31 3.56 -10.44
C PRO A 101 -10.19 2.32 -10.27
N THR A 102 -10.26 1.47 -11.30
CA THR A 102 -11.10 0.26 -11.27
C THR A 102 -10.34 -0.92 -10.67
N THR A 103 -9.96 -0.77 -9.39
CA THR A 103 -9.24 -1.77 -8.60
C THR A 103 -10.19 -2.55 -7.69
N PRO A 104 -9.83 -3.78 -7.28
CA PRO A 104 -10.57 -4.54 -6.26
C PRO A 104 -10.86 -3.77 -4.97
N ASN A 105 -9.92 -2.94 -4.50
CA ASN A 105 -10.14 -2.13 -3.30
C ASN A 105 -11.28 -1.11 -3.48
N ASN A 106 -11.30 -0.41 -4.61
CA ASN A 106 -12.37 0.54 -4.91
C ASN A 106 -13.70 -0.16 -5.18
N PHE A 107 -13.67 -1.39 -5.71
CA PHE A 107 -14.87 -2.20 -5.83
C PHE A 107 -15.45 -2.56 -4.45
N ILE A 108 -14.62 -2.97 -3.48
CA ILE A 108 -15.08 -3.16 -2.09
C ILE A 108 -15.72 -1.88 -1.57
N TYR A 109 -15.09 -0.72 -1.76
CA TYR A 109 -15.65 0.55 -1.34
C TYR A 109 -17.04 0.79 -1.92
N VAL A 110 -17.23 0.60 -3.23
CA VAL A 110 -18.54 0.77 -3.86
C VAL A 110 -19.56 -0.22 -3.29
N VAL A 111 -19.21 -1.49 -3.10
CA VAL A 111 -20.08 -2.49 -2.46
C VAL A 111 -20.49 -2.00 -1.07
N GLU A 112 -19.52 -1.60 -0.24
CA GLU A 112 -19.75 -1.17 1.14
C GLU A 112 -20.62 0.08 1.27
N GLN A 113 -20.56 0.99 0.30
CA GLN A 113 -21.43 2.18 0.26
C GLN A 113 -22.87 1.80 -0.04
N GLN A 114 -23.10 0.85 -0.96
CA GLN A 114 -24.46 0.44 -1.34
C GLN A 114 -25.11 -0.50 -0.31
N THR A 115 -24.33 -1.16 0.55
CA THR A 115 -24.84 -2.09 1.58
C THR A 115 -24.88 -1.50 2.99
N GLY A 116 -24.39 -0.27 3.18
CA GLY A 116 -24.25 0.35 4.51
C GLY A 116 -23.15 -0.25 5.40
N GLU A 117 -22.46 -1.31 4.93
CA GLU A 117 -21.34 -1.94 5.63
C GLU A 117 -20.20 -0.95 5.92
N GLY A 118 -19.96 -0.02 5.00
CA GLY A 118 -18.92 0.99 5.15
C GLY A 118 -19.19 1.93 6.31
N GLU A 119 -20.46 2.32 6.52
CA GLU A 119 -20.88 3.19 7.61
C GLU A 119 -20.79 2.46 8.96
N ARG A 120 -21.28 1.22 9.03
CA ARG A 120 -21.15 0.38 10.24
C ARG A 120 -19.69 0.22 10.66
N ARG A 121 -18.80 -0.07 9.72
CA ARG A 121 -17.36 -0.17 9.99
C ARG A 121 -16.76 1.14 10.49
N ARG A 122 -17.11 2.28 9.89
CA ARG A 122 -16.64 3.60 10.34
C ARG A 122 -17.17 3.96 11.72
N ALA A 123 -18.43 3.61 12.04
CA ALA A 123 -19.00 3.80 13.36
C ALA A 123 -18.23 3.02 14.43
N ALA A 124 -17.98 1.72 14.20
CA ALA A 124 -17.21 0.88 15.12
C ALA A 124 -15.77 1.38 15.33
N ILE A 125 -15.11 1.90 14.29
CA ILE A 125 -13.77 2.50 14.44
C ILE A 125 -13.84 3.75 15.31
N ARG A 126 -14.81 4.64 15.07
CA ARG A 126 -14.99 5.86 15.88
C ARG A 126 -15.24 5.55 17.35
N GLU A 127 -16.05 4.53 17.62
CA GLU A 127 -16.33 4.05 18.97
C GLU A 127 -15.06 3.53 19.65
N ARG A 128 -14.30 2.66 18.98
CA ARG A 128 -13.02 2.15 19.50
C ARG A 128 -12.01 3.26 19.76
N ASP A 129 -11.90 4.21 18.84
CA ASP A 129 -10.97 5.33 18.98
C ASP A 129 -11.40 6.27 20.12
N ALA A 130 -12.70 6.46 20.33
CA ALA A 130 -13.22 7.22 21.47
C ALA A 130 -12.92 6.52 22.81
N ALA A 131 -13.13 5.20 22.89
CA ALA A 131 -12.80 4.40 24.06
C ALA A 131 -11.31 4.46 24.39
N PHE A 132 -10.44 4.34 23.37
CA PHE A 132 -9.00 4.45 23.55
C PHE A 132 -8.56 5.84 24.03
N ARG A 133 -9.16 6.91 23.49
CA ARG A 133 -8.88 8.26 23.98
C ARG A 133 -9.33 8.46 25.43
N ALA A 134 -10.49 7.94 25.80
CA ALA A 134 -10.98 8.01 27.17
C ALA A 134 -10.05 7.29 28.16
N SER A 135 -9.54 6.09 27.82
CA SER A 135 -8.60 5.37 28.67
C SER A 135 -7.27 6.09 28.87
N LEU A 136 -6.80 6.84 27.86
CA LEU A 136 -5.58 7.65 27.99
C LEU A 136 -5.76 8.81 28.99
N VAL A 137 -6.92 9.46 28.99
CA VAL A 137 -7.24 10.55 29.93
C VAL A 137 -7.35 10.01 31.35
N ASP A 138 -8.02 8.86 31.53
CA ASP A 138 -8.16 8.19 32.83
C ASP A 138 -6.79 7.76 33.40
N THR A 139 -5.91 7.24 32.54
CA THR A 139 -4.52 6.88 32.92
C THR A 139 -3.71 8.11 33.35
N GLN A 140 -3.89 9.26 32.70
CA GLN A 140 -3.21 10.50 33.07
C GLN A 140 -3.72 11.07 34.40
N LEU A 141 -5.01 10.95 34.70
CA LEU A 141 -5.60 11.38 35.97
C LEU A 141 -5.22 10.48 37.14
N THR A 142 -4.94 9.20 36.90
CA THR A 142 -4.55 8.24 37.96
C THR A 142 -3.06 8.32 38.34
N LEU A 143 -2.24 9.01 37.52
CA LEU A 143 -0.81 9.19 37.75
C LEU A 143 -0.44 10.60 38.26
N ALA A 144 -1.43 11.48 38.45
CA ALA A 144 -1.29 12.84 38.97
C ALA A 144 -1.80 12.91 40.42
#